data_AF-A0A6B3H028-F1
#
_entry.id   AF-A0A6B3H028-F1
#
_cell.length_a   1.000
_cell.length_b   1.000
_cell.length_c   1.000
_cell.angle_alpha   90.00
_cell.angle_beta   90.00
_cell.angle_gamma   90.00
#
_symmetry.space_group_name_H-M   'P 1'
#
loop_
_entity.id
_entity.type
_entity.pdbx_description
1 polymer ?
#
loop_
_entity_poly.entity_id
_entity_poly.type
_entity_poly.pdbx_seq_one_letter_code
_entity_poly.pdbx_strand_id
1 'polypeptide(L)'
;NDYAYREDWSAASERLHATNNFPEFTGRLCPAPCESACVLGINQPAVTIKNVEVSIIDKAWDNGDVTPQPPERLSGKTVAVIGSGPAGLAAAQQLTRAGHTVAVYERADRIGGLLRYGIPEFKMEKSHINRRIEQMRLEGTKFRTEVEIGKDIDAAKLRRRYDAVVIAAGATVSRDLPVPGRELGGIHFAMEYLPLANKVQEGDLTVAPIHAGGKHVVVIGGGDTGADCVGTAHR
;
A
#
# COMPACT_ATOMS: atom_id res chain seq x y z
N ASN A 1 -3.90 -7.24 21.71
CA ASN A 1 -2.96 -7.31 22.86
C ASN A 1 -3.32 -8.43 23.82
N ASP A 2 -4.46 -8.40 24.51
CA ASP A 2 -4.81 -9.45 25.50
C ASP A 2 -4.89 -10.86 24.87
N TYR A 3 -5.58 -11.02 23.74
CA TYR A 3 -5.60 -12.30 23.00
C TYR A 3 -4.19 -12.76 22.57
N ALA A 4 -3.37 -11.87 22.04
CA ALA A 4 -1.98 -12.19 21.66
C ALA A 4 -1.12 -12.59 22.86
N TYR A 5 -1.32 -11.97 24.03
CA TYR A 5 -0.64 -12.32 25.28
C TYR A 5 -1.03 -13.73 25.76
N ARG A 6 -2.28 -14.13 25.55
CA ARG A 6 -2.80 -15.48 25.89
C ARG A 6 -2.56 -16.51 24.79
N GLU A 7 -1.82 -16.14 23.74
CA GLU A 7 -1.55 -16.96 22.56
C GLU A 7 -2.81 -17.38 21.76
N ASP A 8 -3.92 -16.66 21.95
CA ASP A 8 -5.13 -16.84 21.15
C ASP A 8 -5.05 -16.00 19.86
N TRP A 9 -4.24 -16.50 18.92
CA TRP A 9 -3.91 -15.79 17.67
C TRP A 9 -5.11 -15.64 16.74
N SER A 10 -6.01 -16.62 16.71
CA SER A 10 -7.21 -16.57 15.87
C SER A 10 -8.18 -15.49 16.35
N ALA A 11 -8.46 -15.40 17.67
CA ALA A 11 -9.29 -14.31 18.19
C ALA A 11 -8.58 -12.95 18.05
N ALA A 12 -7.26 -12.89 18.23
CA ALA A 12 -6.50 -11.67 17.99
C ALA A 12 -6.64 -11.18 16.53
N SER A 13 -6.52 -12.09 15.56
CA SER A 13 -6.67 -11.82 14.14
C SER A 13 -8.08 -11.36 13.79
N GLU A 14 -9.12 -12.06 14.29
CA GLU A 14 -10.52 -11.68 14.11
C GLU A 14 -10.78 -10.25 14.58
N ARG A 15 -10.32 -9.89 15.80
CA ARG A 15 -10.50 -8.54 16.35
C ARG A 15 -9.72 -7.49 15.54
N LEU A 16 -8.53 -7.82 15.08
CA LEU A 16 -7.71 -6.91 14.27
C LEU A 16 -8.39 -6.62 12.92
N HIS A 17 -8.86 -7.67 12.24
CA HIS A 17 -9.54 -7.56 10.95
C HIS A 17 -10.94 -6.94 11.03
N ALA A 18 -11.56 -6.89 12.22
CA ALA A 18 -12.82 -6.18 12.42
C ALA A 18 -12.72 -4.67 12.15
N THR A 19 -11.51 -4.08 12.22
CA THR A 19 -11.30 -2.63 12.05
C THR A 19 -10.24 -2.27 11.02
N ASN A 20 -9.43 -3.24 10.57
CA ASN A 20 -8.36 -3.01 9.62
C ASN A 20 -8.35 -4.07 8.51
N ASN A 21 -8.50 -3.63 7.26
CA ASN A 21 -8.39 -4.50 6.10
C ASN A 21 -6.98 -5.09 5.95
N PHE A 22 -5.93 -4.31 6.25
CA PHE A 22 -4.54 -4.63 5.91
C PHE A 22 -3.54 -4.41 7.07
N PRO A 23 -3.70 -5.13 8.20
CA PRO A 23 -2.76 -5.09 9.31
C PRO A 23 -1.33 -5.43 8.92
N GLU A 24 -1.11 -6.19 7.85
CA GLU A 24 0.23 -6.48 7.34
C GLU A 24 0.96 -5.24 6.80
N PHE A 25 0.23 -4.22 6.34
CA PHE A 25 0.81 -2.98 5.84
C PHE A 25 0.99 -1.97 6.97
N THR A 26 -0.05 -1.76 7.78
CA THR A 26 -0.01 -0.82 8.91
C THR A 26 0.98 -1.28 9.98
N GLY A 27 1.01 -2.56 10.32
CA GLY A 27 1.97 -3.13 11.27
C GLY A 27 3.44 -2.96 10.85
N ARG A 28 3.72 -2.74 9.56
CA ARG A 28 5.08 -2.49 9.04
C ARG A 28 5.38 -1.00 8.85
N LEU A 29 4.40 -0.24 8.39
CA LEU A 29 4.63 1.11 7.84
C LEU A 29 4.07 2.24 8.69
N CYS A 30 3.11 1.96 9.57
CA CYS A 30 2.50 2.99 10.41
C CYS A 30 3.58 3.70 11.26
N PRO A 31 3.50 5.03 11.44
CA PRO A 31 4.35 5.75 12.40
C PRO A 31 3.95 5.51 13.86
N ALA A 32 3.00 4.59 14.11
CA ALA A 32 2.57 4.14 15.42
C ALA A 32 2.09 5.26 16.37
N PRO A 33 1.15 6.14 15.95
CA PRO A 33 0.63 7.20 16.83
C PRO A 33 -0.07 6.65 18.08
N CYS A 34 -0.57 5.41 17.99
CA CYS A 34 -1.12 4.67 19.12
C CYS A 34 -0.10 4.41 20.23
N GLU A 35 1.18 4.22 19.88
CA GLU A 35 2.26 4.03 20.85
C GLU A 35 2.65 5.36 21.49
N SER A 36 2.69 6.44 20.71
CA SER A 36 2.92 7.79 21.23
C SER A 36 1.83 8.24 22.23
N ALA A 37 0.60 7.75 22.04
CA ALA A 37 -0.53 8.03 22.93
C ALA A 37 -0.66 7.01 24.09
N CYS A 38 0.24 6.04 24.20
CA CYS A 38 0.14 5.00 25.21
C CYS A 38 0.34 5.58 26.62
N VAL A 39 -0.60 5.33 27.53
CA VAL A 39 -0.50 5.78 28.94
C VAL A 39 0.72 5.22 29.66
N LEU A 40 1.23 4.06 29.24
CA LEU A 40 2.46 3.49 29.77
C LEU A 40 3.68 4.36 29.44
N GLY A 41 3.63 5.07 28.30
CA GLY A 41 4.65 6.02 27.84
C GLY A 41 4.91 7.20 28.78
N ILE A 42 4.06 7.39 29.80
CA ILE A 42 4.23 8.45 30.81
C ILE A 42 5.43 8.14 31.73
N ASN A 43 5.67 6.86 32.04
CA ASN A 43 6.68 6.46 33.04
C ASN A 43 7.52 5.25 32.63
N GLN A 44 7.18 4.56 31.55
CA GLN A 44 7.89 3.38 31.03
C GLN A 44 7.86 3.39 29.49
N PRO A 45 8.65 2.54 28.80
CA PRO A 45 8.51 2.38 27.36
C PRO A 45 7.06 2.01 26.98
N ALA A 46 6.54 2.66 25.94
CA ALA A 46 5.21 2.38 25.42
C ALA A 46 5.10 0.92 24.95
N VAL A 47 3.88 0.39 24.97
CA VAL A 47 3.60 -0.90 24.35
C VAL A 47 3.91 -0.81 22.86
N THR A 48 4.63 -1.79 22.33
CA THR A 48 4.98 -1.90 20.90
C THR A 48 3.77 -2.38 20.07
N ILE A 49 2.68 -1.62 20.09
CA ILE A 49 1.39 -1.95 19.46
C ILE A 49 1.56 -2.32 17.98
N LYS A 50 2.40 -1.59 17.25
CA LYS A 50 2.70 -1.86 15.84
C LYS A 50 3.36 -3.23 15.66
N ASN A 51 4.29 -3.60 16.55
CA ASN A 51 4.94 -4.92 16.52
C ASN A 51 3.96 -6.04 16.91
N VAL A 52 3.03 -5.77 17.83
CA VAL A 52 1.98 -6.73 18.17
C VAL A 52 1.02 -6.91 16.98
N GLU A 53 0.62 -5.83 16.31
CA GLU A 53 -0.21 -5.86 15.11
C GLU A 53 0.44 -6.72 14.00
N VAL A 54 1.70 -6.47 13.68
CA VAL A 54 2.40 -7.23 12.63
C VAL A 54 2.58 -8.70 13.00
N SER A 55 2.83 -8.99 14.28
CA SER A 55 2.96 -10.38 14.77
C SER A 55 1.64 -11.15 14.65
N ILE A 56 0.50 -10.51 14.94
CA ILE A 56 -0.82 -11.14 14.84
C ILE A 56 -1.11 -11.53 13.39
N ILE A 57 -0.93 -10.59 12.45
CA ILE A 57 -1.25 -10.86 11.05
C ILE A 57 -0.28 -11.85 10.42
N ASP A 58 1.00 -11.83 10.77
CA ASP A 58 1.95 -12.81 10.22
C ASP A 58 1.63 -14.22 10.72
N LYS A 59 1.34 -14.40 12.01
CA LYS A 59 0.85 -15.68 12.52
C LYS A 59 -0.46 -16.13 11.86
N ALA A 60 -1.39 -15.20 11.62
CA ALA A 60 -2.64 -15.52 10.94
C ALA A 60 -2.41 -16.01 9.49
N TRP A 61 -1.44 -15.44 8.78
CA TRP A 61 -1.06 -15.94 7.46
C TRP A 61 -0.37 -17.30 7.54
N ASP A 62 0.58 -17.48 8.46
CA ASP A 62 1.33 -18.73 8.64
C ASP A 62 0.41 -19.91 9.02
N ASN A 63 -0.61 -19.64 9.82
CA ASN A 63 -1.62 -20.63 10.22
C ASN A 63 -2.69 -20.89 9.14
N GLY A 64 -2.73 -20.09 8.07
CA GLY A 64 -3.76 -20.18 7.04
C GLY A 64 -5.12 -19.59 7.45
N ASP A 65 -5.17 -18.77 8.51
CA ASP A 65 -6.41 -18.14 9.01
C ASP A 65 -6.91 -17.01 8.09
N VAL A 66 -6.03 -16.41 7.29
CA VAL A 66 -6.40 -15.36 6.34
C VAL A 66 -6.89 -15.97 5.02
N THR A 67 -8.15 -16.37 5.01
CA THR A 67 -8.80 -16.99 3.84
C THR A 67 -9.62 -15.99 3.02
N PRO A 68 -9.90 -16.29 1.73
CA PRO A 68 -10.87 -15.51 0.94
C PRO A 68 -12.26 -15.51 1.61
N GLN A 69 -12.90 -14.34 1.68
CA GLN A 69 -14.27 -14.18 2.18
C GLN A 69 -15.22 -13.76 1.03
N PRO A 70 -15.52 -14.64 0.07
CA PRO A 70 -16.47 -14.31 -1.00
C PRO A 70 -17.86 -14.03 -0.42
N PRO A 71 -18.65 -13.12 -1.02
CA PRO A 71 -19.99 -12.82 -0.54
C PRO A 71 -20.94 -14.02 -0.73
N GLU A 72 -21.82 -14.25 0.24
CA GLU A 72 -22.86 -15.30 0.13
C GLU A 72 -23.85 -15.03 -1.00
N ARG A 73 -24.12 -13.75 -1.30
CA ARG A 73 -25.04 -13.31 -2.35
C ARG A 73 -24.53 -12.07 -3.06
N LEU A 74 -24.69 -12.06 -4.39
CA LEU A 74 -24.46 -10.86 -5.18
C LEU A 74 -25.62 -9.88 -5.05
N SER A 75 -25.27 -8.62 -4.80
CA SER A 75 -26.19 -7.47 -4.76
C SER A 75 -26.74 -7.07 -6.13
N GLY A 76 -26.13 -7.55 -7.22
CA GLY A 76 -26.41 -7.10 -8.60
C GLY A 76 -25.88 -5.70 -8.92
N LYS A 77 -25.20 -5.02 -7.97
CA LYS A 77 -24.59 -3.70 -8.16
C LYS A 77 -23.14 -3.79 -8.58
N THR A 78 -22.71 -2.81 -9.36
CA THR A 78 -21.38 -2.73 -9.95
C THR A 78 -20.66 -1.48 -9.46
N VAL A 79 -19.39 -1.61 -9.05
CA VAL A 79 -18.57 -0.47 -8.59
C VAL A 79 -17.23 -0.46 -9.31
N ALA A 80 -16.84 0.71 -9.82
CA ALA A 80 -15.48 0.96 -10.30
C ALA A 80 -14.67 1.67 -9.21
N VAL A 81 -13.47 1.18 -8.94
CA VAL A 81 -12.51 1.84 -8.04
C VAL A 81 -11.33 2.32 -8.89
N ILE A 82 -11.01 3.61 -8.83
CA ILE A 82 -9.92 4.22 -9.60
C ILE A 82 -8.71 4.37 -8.69
N GLY A 83 -7.62 3.67 -9.01
CA GLY A 83 -6.39 3.63 -8.23
C GLY A 83 -6.37 2.44 -7.27
N SER A 84 -5.22 1.77 -7.21
CA SER A 84 -5.05 0.54 -6.44
C SER A 84 -4.12 0.70 -5.22
N GLY A 85 -3.98 1.92 -4.73
CA GLY A 85 -3.36 2.18 -3.43
C GLY A 85 -4.21 1.65 -2.26
N PRO A 86 -3.74 1.81 -1.01
CA PRO A 86 -4.40 1.26 0.18
C PRO A 86 -5.89 1.62 0.28
N ALA A 87 -6.25 2.88 -0.01
CA ALA A 87 -7.64 3.33 0.01
C ALA A 87 -8.52 2.59 -1.01
N GLY A 88 -8.03 2.43 -2.24
CA GLY A 88 -8.75 1.72 -3.29
C GLY A 88 -8.90 0.23 -2.98
N LEU A 89 -7.83 -0.40 -2.46
CA LEU A 89 -7.87 -1.80 -2.06
C LEU A 89 -8.86 -2.03 -0.90
N ALA A 90 -8.86 -1.18 0.12
CA ALA A 90 -9.74 -1.34 1.28
C ALA A 90 -11.21 -1.19 0.87
N ALA A 91 -11.51 -0.14 0.08
CA ALA A 91 -12.85 0.06 -0.47
C ALA A 91 -13.28 -1.13 -1.33
N ALA A 92 -12.41 -1.60 -2.22
CA ALA A 92 -12.70 -2.73 -3.09
C ALA A 92 -12.99 -4.00 -2.29
N GLN A 93 -12.18 -4.32 -1.29
CA GLN A 93 -12.37 -5.51 -0.46
C GLN A 93 -13.72 -5.48 0.26
N GLN A 94 -14.04 -4.36 0.93
CA GLN A 94 -15.29 -4.23 1.67
C GLN A 94 -16.51 -4.33 0.74
N LEU A 95 -16.46 -3.67 -0.43
CA LEU A 95 -17.55 -3.71 -1.41
C LEU A 95 -17.72 -5.09 -2.04
N THR A 96 -16.62 -5.80 -2.33
CA THR A 96 -16.66 -7.18 -2.84
C THR A 96 -17.30 -8.10 -1.80
N ARG A 97 -16.87 -8.02 -0.54
CA ARG A 97 -17.44 -8.80 0.57
C ARG A 97 -18.92 -8.49 0.84
N ALA A 98 -19.35 -7.25 0.56
CA ALA A 98 -20.76 -6.86 0.63
C ALA A 98 -21.62 -7.38 -0.56
N GLY A 99 -21.01 -8.09 -1.52
CA GLY A 99 -21.73 -8.66 -2.67
C GLY A 99 -21.77 -7.77 -3.90
N HIS A 100 -21.00 -6.69 -3.97
CA HIS A 100 -20.91 -5.87 -5.19
C HIS A 100 -19.92 -6.47 -6.19
N THR A 101 -20.18 -6.31 -7.49
CA THR A 101 -19.21 -6.63 -8.53
C THR A 101 -18.23 -5.46 -8.66
N VAL A 102 -17.04 -5.62 -8.12
CA VAL A 102 -16.02 -4.57 -8.07
C VAL A 102 -14.95 -4.75 -9.14
N ALA A 103 -14.61 -3.66 -9.83
CA ALA A 103 -13.46 -3.59 -10.71
C ALA A 103 -12.52 -2.44 -10.27
N VAL A 104 -11.28 -2.77 -9.94
CA VAL A 104 -10.22 -1.81 -9.63
C VAL A 104 -9.43 -1.52 -10.90
N TYR A 105 -9.32 -0.26 -11.26
CA TYR A 105 -8.52 0.24 -12.38
C TYR A 105 -7.24 0.86 -11.85
N GLU A 106 -6.11 0.42 -12.37
CA GLU A 106 -4.78 0.90 -12.03
C GLU A 106 -4.06 1.31 -13.31
N ARG A 107 -3.41 2.47 -13.28
CA ARG A 107 -2.65 2.98 -14.43
C ARG A 107 -1.29 2.32 -14.57
N ALA A 108 -0.70 1.87 -13.46
CA ALA A 108 0.58 1.18 -13.45
C ALA A 108 0.45 -0.29 -13.90
N ASP A 109 1.60 -0.91 -14.18
CA ASP A 109 1.70 -2.32 -14.57
C ASP A 109 1.34 -3.29 -13.44
N ARG A 110 1.39 -2.86 -12.17
CA ARG A 110 1.05 -3.67 -11.00
C ARG A 110 0.23 -2.91 -9.96
N ILE A 111 -0.51 -3.71 -9.18
CA ILE A 111 -1.40 -3.25 -8.11
C ILE A 111 -0.60 -2.90 -6.83
N GLY A 112 -1.08 -1.89 -6.11
CA GLY A 112 -0.57 -1.50 -4.78
C GLY A 112 -0.22 -0.03 -4.63
N GLY A 113 -0.23 0.75 -5.73
CA GLY A 113 0.11 2.17 -5.71
C GLY A 113 1.47 2.45 -5.05
N LEU A 114 1.52 3.40 -4.12
CA LEU A 114 2.76 3.75 -3.41
C LEU A 114 3.29 2.65 -2.48
N LEU A 115 2.45 1.71 -2.02
CA LEU A 115 2.96 0.56 -1.27
C LEU A 115 3.94 -0.26 -2.11
N ARG A 116 3.69 -0.33 -3.42
CA ARG A 116 4.52 -1.04 -4.39
C ARG A 116 5.66 -0.18 -4.92
N TYR A 117 5.35 1.00 -5.43
CA TYR A 117 6.33 1.79 -6.18
C TYR A 117 7.01 2.88 -5.37
N GLY A 118 6.42 3.35 -4.28
CA GLY A 118 7.01 4.39 -3.43
C GLY A 118 7.87 3.80 -2.32
N ILE A 119 7.29 2.92 -1.51
CA ILE A 119 7.93 2.37 -0.33
C ILE A 119 9.01 1.36 -0.75
N PRO A 120 10.25 1.47 -0.25
CA PRO A 120 11.33 0.53 -0.60
C PRO A 120 11.07 -0.90 -0.11
N GLU A 121 11.65 -1.89 -0.80
CA GLU A 121 11.56 -3.32 -0.43
C GLU A 121 12.05 -3.60 0.99
N PHE A 122 13.11 -2.93 1.45
CA PHE A 122 13.66 -3.12 2.80
C PHE A 122 12.77 -2.60 3.93
N LYS A 123 11.76 -1.76 3.63
CA LYS A 123 10.77 -1.31 4.62
C LYS A 123 9.55 -2.24 4.66
N MET A 124 9.14 -2.71 3.48
CA MET A 124 8.05 -3.67 3.35
C MET A 124 8.17 -4.39 2.02
N GLU A 125 8.31 -5.70 2.13
CA GLU A 125 8.45 -6.64 1.04
C GLU A 125 7.17 -6.70 0.20
N LYS A 126 7.33 -6.75 -1.14
CA LYS A 126 6.15 -6.74 -2.05
C LYS A 126 5.37 -8.05 -2.00
N SER A 127 5.95 -9.10 -1.43
CA SER A 127 5.28 -10.36 -1.13
C SER A 127 4.02 -10.17 -0.29
N HIS A 128 4.03 -9.23 0.67
CA HIS A 128 2.86 -8.90 1.50
C HIS A 128 1.71 -8.30 0.69
N ILE A 129 2.04 -7.50 -0.32
CA ILE A 129 1.06 -6.95 -1.26
C ILE A 129 0.50 -8.07 -2.14
N ASN A 130 1.39 -8.92 -2.70
CA ASN A 130 1.01 -10.01 -3.59
C ASN A 130 0.03 -10.99 -2.93
N ARG A 131 0.33 -11.47 -1.71
CA ARG A 131 -0.57 -12.39 -0.98
C ARG A 131 -1.95 -11.78 -0.76
N ARG A 132 -2.02 -10.49 -0.41
CA ARG A 132 -3.29 -9.80 -0.16
C ARG A 132 -4.10 -9.63 -1.45
N ILE A 133 -3.47 -9.23 -2.54
CA ILE A 133 -4.15 -9.09 -3.83
C ILE A 133 -4.74 -10.43 -4.26
N GLU A 134 -3.97 -11.52 -4.09
CA GLU A 134 -4.45 -12.84 -4.48
C GLU A 134 -5.67 -13.27 -3.67
N GLN A 135 -5.63 -13.06 -2.35
CA GLN A 135 -6.78 -13.26 -1.49
C GLN A 135 -8.01 -12.45 -1.95
N MET A 136 -7.83 -11.18 -2.35
CA MET A 136 -8.92 -10.35 -2.88
C MET A 136 -9.42 -10.78 -4.27
N ARG A 137 -8.55 -11.37 -5.12
CA ARG A 137 -8.96 -11.96 -6.40
C ARG A 137 -9.86 -13.17 -6.17
N LEU A 138 -9.50 -14.02 -5.22
CA LEU A 138 -10.28 -15.19 -4.83
C LEU A 138 -11.63 -14.80 -4.19
N GLU A 139 -11.72 -13.63 -3.56
CA GLU A 139 -13.00 -13.04 -3.12
C GLU A 139 -13.89 -12.56 -4.28
N GLY A 140 -13.32 -12.35 -5.48
CA GLY A 140 -14.03 -11.91 -6.68
C GLY A 140 -13.71 -10.48 -7.14
N THR A 141 -12.76 -9.79 -6.49
CA THR A 141 -12.33 -8.45 -6.92
C THR A 141 -11.60 -8.53 -8.25
N LYS A 142 -12.03 -7.76 -9.25
CA LYS A 142 -11.39 -7.73 -10.57
C LYS A 142 -10.37 -6.60 -10.64
N PHE A 143 -9.13 -6.90 -11.00
CA PHE A 143 -8.08 -5.90 -11.19
C PHE A 143 -7.80 -5.69 -12.68
N ARG A 144 -7.63 -4.43 -13.08
CA ARG A 144 -7.30 -4.00 -14.44
C ARG A 144 -6.14 -3.01 -14.36
N THR A 145 -4.94 -3.51 -14.62
CA THR A 145 -3.71 -2.72 -14.69
C THR A 145 -3.57 -2.05 -16.05
N GLU A 146 -2.61 -1.12 -16.18
CA GLU A 146 -2.31 -0.40 -17.42
C GLU A 146 -3.52 0.35 -18.01
N VAL A 147 -4.43 0.83 -17.16
CA VAL A 147 -5.60 1.61 -17.56
C VAL A 147 -5.69 2.90 -16.73
N GLU A 148 -5.43 4.03 -17.37
CA GLU A 148 -5.58 5.36 -16.78
C GLU A 148 -6.95 5.96 -17.09
N ILE A 149 -7.78 6.11 -16.04
CA ILE A 149 -9.08 6.78 -16.17
C ILE A 149 -8.88 8.27 -16.37
N GLY A 150 -9.56 8.84 -17.37
CA GLY A 150 -9.38 10.20 -17.86
C GLY A 150 -8.48 10.28 -19.10
N LYS A 151 -7.72 9.23 -19.41
CA LYS A 151 -6.88 9.14 -20.61
C LYS A 151 -7.30 7.99 -21.53
N ASP A 152 -7.24 6.75 -21.03
CA ASP A 152 -7.59 5.56 -21.81
C ASP A 152 -9.10 5.31 -21.80
N ILE A 153 -9.74 5.59 -20.66
CA ILE A 153 -11.19 5.51 -20.50
C ILE A 153 -11.71 6.85 -19.97
N ASP A 154 -12.63 7.46 -20.72
CA ASP A 154 -13.34 8.66 -20.29
C ASP A 154 -14.11 8.42 -18.98
N ALA A 155 -13.95 9.33 -18.02
CA ALA A 155 -14.58 9.23 -16.71
C ALA A 155 -16.12 9.26 -16.79
N ALA A 156 -16.69 10.00 -17.74
CA ALA A 156 -18.14 10.04 -17.91
C ALA A 156 -18.68 8.72 -18.47
N LYS A 157 -17.95 8.05 -19.39
CA LYS A 157 -18.26 6.67 -19.81
C LYS A 157 -18.19 5.70 -18.64
N LEU A 158 -17.18 5.81 -17.77
CA LEU A 158 -17.05 4.95 -16.59
C LEU A 158 -18.25 5.13 -15.65
N ARG A 159 -18.62 6.38 -15.35
CA ARG A 159 -19.79 6.70 -14.51
C ARG A 159 -21.12 6.20 -15.07
N ARG A 160 -21.27 6.11 -16.39
CA ARG A 160 -22.48 5.52 -17.02
C ARG A 160 -22.52 3.99 -16.94
N ARG A 161 -21.36 3.33 -16.87
CA ARG A 161 -21.24 1.87 -16.89
C ARG A 161 -21.42 1.22 -15.52
N TYR A 162 -21.12 1.94 -14.45
CA TYR A 162 -21.12 1.43 -13.09
C TYR A 162 -22.18 2.14 -12.24
N ASP A 163 -22.77 1.43 -11.28
CA ASP A 163 -23.72 2.03 -10.32
C ASP A 163 -23.03 3.06 -9.41
N ALA A 164 -21.75 2.86 -9.10
CA ALA A 164 -20.94 3.80 -8.33
C ALA A 164 -19.46 3.81 -8.79
N VAL A 165 -18.77 4.91 -8.47
CA VAL A 165 -17.34 5.10 -8.73
C VAL A 165 -16.65 5.61 -7.47
N VAL A 166 -15.58 4.95 -7.05
CA VAL A 166 -14.69 5.39 -5.97
C VAL A 166 -13.41 5.95 -6.58
N ILE A 167 -13.04 7.18 -6.23
CA ILE A 167 -11.80 7.81 -6.68
C ILE A 167 -10.75 7.68 -5.58
N ALA A 168 -9.74 6.84 -5.81
CA ALA A 168 -8.61 6.58 -4.92
C ALA A 168 -7.27 6.74 -5.65
N ALA A 169 -7.17 7.75 -6.53
CA ALA A 169 -6.03 7.97 -7.42
C ALA A 169 -4.75 8.48 -6.72
N GLY A 170 -4.85 8.89 -5.45
CA GLY A 170 -3.73 9.40 -4.66
C GLY A 170 -3.18 10.75 -5.13
N ALA A 171 -2.05 11.17 -4.56
CA ALA A 171 -1.36 12.41 -4.88
C ALA A 171 0.02 12.08 -5.46
N THR A 172 0.15 12.14 -6.78
CA THR A 172 1.36 11.71 -7.50
C THR A 172 2.14 12.87 -8.13
N VAL A 173 1.57 14.08 -8.09
CA VAL A 173 2.24 15.29 -8.54
C VAL A 173 3.26 15.70 -7.48
N SER A 174 4.54 15.72 -7.88
CA SER A 174 5.63 16.16 -7.01
C SER A 174 5.59 17.67 -6.83
N ARG A 175 6.01 18.15 -5.64
CA ARG A 175 6.16 19.59 -5.39
C ARG A 175 7.50 20.05 -5.93
N ASP A 176 7.47 20.94 -6.92
CA ASP A 176 8.69 21.49 -7.51
C ASP A 176 9.25 22.67 -6.70
N LEU A 177 10.54 22.94 -6.89
CA LEU A 177 11.25 24.08 -6.32
C LEU A 177 11.93 24.87 -7.45
N PRO A 178 11.26 25.89 -8.02
CA PRO A 178 11.80 26.68 -9.11
C PRO A 178 12.82 27.69 -8.59
N VAL A 179 14.07 27.25 -8.49
CA VAL A 179 15.23 28.07 -8.06
C VAL A 179 16.33 28.01 -9.12
N PRO A 180 17.26 28.98 -9.16
CA PRO A 180 18.38 28.94 -10.09
C PRO A 180 19.15 27.60 -10.02
N GLY A 181 19.39 26.97 -11.17
CA GLY A 181 20.05 25.67 -11.26
C GLY A 181 19.10 24.46 -11.17
N ARG A 182 17.78 24.64 -11.06
CA ARG A 182 16.79 23.55 -11.05
C ARG A 182 16.86 22.67 -12.31
N GLU A 183 17.31 23.24 -13.42
CA GLU A 183 17.50 22.61 -14.72
C GLU A 183 18.77 21.75 -14.84
N LEU A 184 19.67 21.81 -13.84
CA LEU A 184 20.91 21.04 -13.85
C LEU A 184 20.65 19.53 -13.73
N GLY A 185 21.51 18.74 -14.37
CA GLY A 185 21.45 17.28 -14.31
C GLY A 185 21.71 16.73 -12.90
N GLY A 186 21.08 15.59 -12.59
CA GLY A 186 21.20 14.92 -11.28
C GLY A 186 20.18 15.36 -10.24
N ILE A 187 19.28 16.30 -10.58
CA ILE A 187 18.15 16.69 -9.74
C ILE A 187 16.93 15.86 -10.12
N HIS A 188 16.51 14.96 -9.23
CA HIS A 188 15.42 14.02 -9.47
C HIS A 188 14.35 14.15 -8.38
N PHE A 189 13.08 14.02 -8.79
CA PHE A 189 12.00 13.81 -7.83
C PHE A 189 12.07 12.40 -7.24
N ALA A 190 11.62 12.24 -6.00
CA ALA A 190 11.59 10.93 -5.34
C ALA A 190 10.80 9.89 -6.15
N MET A 191 9.71 10.29 -6.80
CA MET A 191 8.90 9.40 -7.64
C MET A 191 9.51 9.08 -9.00
N GLU A 192 10.62 9.70 -9.38
CA GLU A 192 11.44 9.28 -10.53
C GLU A 192 12.49 8.25 -10.09
N TYR A 193 12.89 8.28 -8.82
CA TYR A 193 13.95 7.46 -8.25
C TYR A 193 13.44 6.16 -7.63
N LEU A 194 12.53 6.26 -6.66
CA LEU A 194 12.08 5.12 -5.84
C LEU A 194 11.40 4.00 -6.65
N PRO A 195 10.50 4.30 -7.63
CA PRO A 195 9.88 3.23 -8.42
C PRO A 195 10.87 2.40 -9.22
N LEU A 196 11.93 3.03 -9.75
CA LEU A 196 12.95 2.33 -10.52
C LEU A 196 13.80 1.44 -9.61
N ALA A 197 14.13 1.91 -8.41
CA ALA A 197 14.82 1.09 -7.42
C ALA A 197 13.97 -0.13 -6.99
N ASN A 198 12.66 0.06 -6.75
CA ASN A 198 11.75 -1.04 -6.46
C ASN A 198 11.64 -2.05 -7.62
N LYS A 199 11.60 -1.57 -8.87
CA LYS A 199 11.64 -2.43 -10.06
C LYS A 199 12.92 -3.26 -10.15
N VAL A 200 14.06 -2.77 -9.67
CA VAL A 200 15.28 -3.60 -9.55
C VAL A 200 15.09 -4.72 -8.53
N GLN A 201 14.54 -4.41 -7.35
CA GLN A 201 14.32 -5.41 -6.30
C GLN A 201 13.30 -6.48 -6.69
N GLU A 202 12.31 -6.13 -7.53
CA GLU A 202 11.34 -7.07 -8.08
C GLU A 202 11.81 -7.77 -9.37
N GLY A 203 13.05 -7.54 -9.80
CA GLY A 203 13.67 -8.22 -10.94
C GLY A 203 13.25 -7.71 -12.33
N ASP A 204 12.51 -6.61 -12.41
CA ASP A 204 12.13 -5.96 -13.68
C ASP A 204 13.33 -5.30 -14.37
N LEU A 205 14.32 -4.87 -13.58
CA LEU A 205 15.52 -4.17 -14.04
C LEU A 205 16.74 -4.78 -13.36
N THR A 206 17.86 -4.89 -14.09
CA THR A 206 19.13 -5.26 -13.47
C THR A 206 19.72 -4.10 -12.67
N VAL A 207 19.58 -2.87 -13.18
CA VAL A 207 20.09 -1.64 -12.56
C VAL A 207 19.09 -0.52 -12.80
N ALA A 208 18.89 0.33 -11.79
CA ALA A 208 18.05 1.51 -11.92
C ALA A 208 18.77 2.59 -12.75
N PRO A 209 18.11 3.23 -13.73
CA PRO A 209 18.69 4.33 -14.51
C PRO A 209 19.24 5.48 -13.65
N ILE A 210 18.60 5.73 -12.50
CA ILE A 210 19.06 6.68 -11.49
C ILE A 210 19.64 5.87 -10.33
N HIS A 211 20.97 5.90 -10.18
CA HIS A 211 21.68 5.19 -9.11
C HIS A 211 22.62 6.12 -8.34
N ALA A 212 22.72 5.87 -7.02
CA ALA A 212 23.49 6.65 -6.06
C ALA A 212 24.90 6.10 -5.78
N GLY A 213 25.19 4.86 -6.20
CA GLY A 213 26.46 4.20 -5.90
C GLY A 213 27.68 5.05 -6.27
N GLY A 214 28.57 5.26 -5.28
CA GLY A 214 29.81 6.03 -5.43
C GLY A 214 29.63 7.56 -5.53
N LYS A 215 28.43 8.10 -5.28
CA LYS A 215 28.13 9.53 -5.38
C LYS A 215 27.90 10.15 -4.01
N HIS A 216 28.12 11.47 -3.91
CA HIS A 216 27.60 12.27 -2.81
C HIS A 216 26.15 12.67 -3.12
N VAL A 217 25.21 12.23 -2.30
CA VAL A 217 23.78 12.44 -2.52
C VAL A 217 23.23 13.41 -1.48
N VAL A 218 22.42 14.35 -1.94
CA VAL A 218 21.66 15.27 -1.09
C VAL A 218 20.17 14.97 -1.28
N VAL A 219 19.46 14.74 -0.17
CA VAL A 219 18.01 14.53 -0.16
C VAL A 219 17.33 15.75 0.44
N ILE A 220 16.42 16.38 -0.33
CA ILE A 220 15.69 17.58 0.09
C ILE A 220 14.27 17.16 0.52
N GLY A 221 14.05 17.05 1.83
CA GLY A 221 12.76 16.71 2.43
C GLY A 221 12.93 15.85 3.69
N GLY A 222 12.18 16.18 4.75
CA GLY A 222 12.29 15.53 6.07
C GLY A 222 11.19 14.51 6.40
N GLY A 223 10.34 14.15 5.44
CA GLY A 223 9.27 13.16 5.63
C GLY A 223 9.71 11.73 5.27
N ASP A 224 8.77 10.79 5.34
CA ASP A 224 9.01 9.37 5.04
C ASP A 224 9.65 9.14 3.68
N THR A 225 9.21 9.85 2.64
CA THR A 225 9.80 9.78 1.30
C THR A 225 11.28 10.18 1.29
N GLY A 226 11.67 11.16 2.11
CA GLY A 226 13.08 11.55 2.25
C GLY A 226 13.89 10.45 2.91
N ALA A 227 13.37 9.86 3.99
CA ALA A 227 13.99 8.70 4.65
C ALA A 227 14.11 7.50 3.71
N ASP A 228 13.11 7.26 2.86
CA ASP A 228 13.14 6.22 1.82
C ASP A 228 14.23 6.49 0.80
N CYS A 229 14.36 7.73 0.31
CA CYS A 229 15.40 8.11 -0.62
C CYS A 229 16.80 7.92 -0.02
N VAL A 230 17.00 8.30 1.25
CA VAL A 230 18.26 8.07 1.97
C VAL A 230 18.56 6.58 2.09
N GLY A 231 17.58 5.78 2.52
CA GLY A 231 17.76 4.34 2.69
C GLY A 231 18.05 3.61 1.36
N THR A 232 17.44 4.05 0.27
CA THR A 232 17.73 3.53 -1.08
C THR A 232 19.09 4.01 -1.59
N ALA A 233 19.52 5.24 -1.28
CA ALA A 233 20.80 5.77 -1.74
C ALA A 233 22.02 5.07 -1.10
N HIS A 234 21.86 4.52 0.10
CA HIS A 234 22.89 3.75 0.80
C HIS A 234 23.03 2.29 0.35
N ARG A 235 22.15 1.81 -0.54
CA ARG A 235 22.10 0.42 -1.02
C ARG A 235 22.46 0.34 -2.49
#